data_AF-A0A2V1HWS6-F1
#
_entry.id   AF-A0A2V1HWS6-F1
#
_cell.length_a   1.000
_cell.length_b   1.000
_cell.length_c   1.000
_cell.angle_alpha   90.00
_cell.angle_beta   90.00
_cell.angle_gamma   90.00
#
_symmetry.space_group_name_H-M   'P 1'
#
loop_
_entity.id
_entity.type
_entity.pdbx_description
1 polymer ?
#
loop_
_entity_poly.entity_id
_entity_poly.type
_entity_poly.pdbx_seq_one_letter_code
_entity_poly.pdbx_strand_id
1 'polypeptide(L)'
;MLSVESPLTRLPSDLPAREAMFYDGVRFAIEMLNISYHRLVSGLDLLSVRGFAEGLVPGVMLDAWAIVDSADRLRKLLSQAPNGVQRSTPGVRDLRAALEPCHSLRNDIQHLEGTVIGHAANATPTWGGLSWLRLVAEDGSLVQGFSLIPGGIRRLRGAGKMPVPMGRSFGHQLDHVTLTAYGTTASLSDVFRAVEVFVDPLERTLAEAWIGKPVGGSDLLATIEFELEVDPESTGAGEGQGDG
;
A
#
# COMPACT_ATOMS: atom_id res chain seq x y z
N MET A 1 -5.68 -5.11 11.77
CA MET A 1 -4.51 -4.20 11.56
C MET A 1 -3.64 -4.16 12.82
N LEU A 2 -2.33 -3.81 12.76
CA LEU A 2 -1.42 -3.92 13.92
C LEU A 2 -1.99 -3.25 15.18
N SER A 3 -1.85 -3.92 16.33
CA SER A 3 -2.33 -3.38 17.59
C SER A 3 -1.43 -2.24 18.09
N VAL A 4 -1.98 -1.35 18.92
CA VAL A 4 -1.19 -0.27 19.57
C VAL A 4 -0.01 -0.85 20.36
N GLU A 5 -0.23 -2.02 20.93
CA GLU A 5 0.74 -2.75 21.74
C GLU A 5 1.47 -3.85 20.93
N SER A 6 1.51 -3.72 19.59
CA SER A 6 2.09 -4.74 18.73
C SER A 6 3.51 -5.09 19.16
N PRO A 7 3.86 -6.39 19.27
CA PRO A 7 5.25 -6.79 19.51
C PRO A 7 6.18 -6.23 18.43
N LEU A 8 5.69 -6.07 17.20
CA LEU A 8 6.49 -5.58 16.07
C LEU A 8 7.00 -4.14 16.23
N THR A 9 6.38 -3.32 17.10
CA THR A 9 6.86 -1.97 17.43
C THR A 9 7.87 -1.97 18.58
N ARG A 10 8.08 -3.13 19.22
CA ARG A 10 8.84 -3.32 20.46
C ARG A 10 9.73 -4.56 20.36
N LEU A 11 10.58 -4.58 19.34
CA LEU A 11 11.47 -5.69 19.07
C LEU A 11 12.43 -5.91 20.26
N PRO A 12 12.69 -7.16 20.67
CA PRO A 12 13.70 -7.42 21.69
C PRO A 12 15.08 -6.90 21.29
N SER A 13 15.77 -6.25 22.22
CA SER A 13 17.08 -5.63 21.97
C SER A 13 18.20 -6.66 21.80
N ASP A 14 17.96 -7.91 22.18
CA ASP A 14 18.86 -9.04 22.02
C ASP A 14 18.61 -9.86 20.73
N LEU A 15 17.69 -9.42 19.86
CA LEU A 15 17.46 -10.09 18.58
C LEU A 15 18.71 -10.02 17.68
N PRO A 16 19.05 -11.12 16.97
CA PRO A 16 20.05 -11.06 15.91
C PRO A 16 19.66 -10.01 14.86
N ALA A 17 20.64 -9.23 14.36
CA ALA A 17 20.40 -8.13 13.43
C ALA A 17 19.55 -8.53 12.21
N ARG A 18 19.77 -9.73 11.66
CA ARG A 18 18.99 -10.26 10.53
C ARG A 18 17.51 -10.47 10.88
N GLU A 19 17.21 -10.93 12.09
CA GLU A 19 15.84 -11.13 12.55
C GLU A 19 15.16 -9.79 12.85
N ALA A 20 15.87 -8.87 13.51
CA ALA A 20 15.39 -7.51 13.73
C ALA A 20 15.00 -6.82 12.42
N MET A 21 15.88 -6.86 11.40
CA MET A 21 15.60 -6.31 10.07
C MET A 21 14.40 -6.99 9.39
N PHE A 22 14.23 -8.30 9.57
CA PHE A 22 13.09 -9.03 9.03
C PHE A 22 11.76 -8.56 9.65
N TYR A 23 11.68 -8.52 10.98
CA TYR A 23 10.45 -8.11 11.68
C TYR A 23 10.13 -6.64 11.43
N ASP A 24 11.14 -5.78 11.37
CA ASP A 24 10.96 -4.37 11.03
C ASP A 24 10.40 -4.21 9.60
N GLY A 25 10.96 -4.94 8.63
CA GLY A 25 10.42 -4.97 7.28
C GLY A 25 8.96 -5.46 7.21
N VAL A 26 8.60 -6.47 8.02
CA VAL A 26 7.22 -6.97 8.11
C VAL A 26 6.29 -5.91 8.70
N ARG A 27 6.72 -5.22 9.77
CA ARG A 27 5.98 -4.11 10.40
C ARG A 27 5.65 -3.04 9.37
N PHE A 28 6.68 -2.48 8.72
CA PHE A 28 6.49 -1.40 7.75
C PHE A 28 5.64 -1.83 6.56
N ALA A 29 5.80 -3.05 6.05
CA ALA A 29 4.96 -3.52 4.94
C ALA A 29 3.47 -3.59 5.32
N ILE A 30 3.15 -4.02 6.55
CA ILE A 30 1.77 -4.06 7.05
C ILE A 30 1.23 -2.64 7.27
N GLU A 31 2.01 -1.76 7.90
CA GLU A 31 1.59 -0.38 8.20
C GLU A 31 1.42 0.46 6.92
N MET A 32 2.32 0.35 5.95
CA MET A 32 2.18 1.03 4.66
C MET A 32 0.93 0.56 3.91
N LEU A 33 0.70 -0.76 3.89
CA LEU A 33 -0.51 -1.32 3.30
C LEU A 33 -1.77 -0.78 3.97
N ASN A 34 -1.78 -0.67 5.30
CA ASN A 34 -2.88 -0.10 6.07
C ASN A 34 -3.23 1.32 5.66
N ILE A 35 -2.21 2.18 5.73
CA ILE A 35 -2.34 3.62 5.54
C ILE A 35 -2.83 3.86 4.12
N SER A 36 -2.23 3.18 3.15
CA SER A 36 -2.64 3.27 1.76
C SER A 36 -4.05 2.74 1.52
N TYR A 37 -4.46 1.62 2.14
CA TYR A 37 -5.83 1.11 1.99
C TYR A 37 -6.89 2.08 2.54
N HIS A 38 -6.69 2.62 3.73
CA HIS A 38 -7.64 3.58 4.30
C HIS A 38 -7.71 4.88 3.50
N ARG A 39 -6.57 5.41 3.05
CA ARG A 39 -6.54 6.58 2.16
C ARG A 39 -7.22 6.30 0.82
N LEU A 40 -6.98 5.13 0.24
CA LEU A 40 -7.64 4.69 -1.00
C LEU A 40 -9.15 4.66 -0.84
N VAL A 41 -9.67 3.96 0.17
CA VAL A 41 -11.12 3.86 0.43
C VAL A 41 -11.72 5.25 0.64
N SER A 42 -11.06 6.10 1.40
CA SER A 42 -11.53 7.47 1.66
C SER A 42 -11.57 8.31 0.37
N GLY A 43 -10.54 8.20 -0.48
CA GLY A 43 -10.48 8.90 -1.75
C GLY A 43 -11.50 8.37 -2.77
N LEU A 44 -11.73 7.05 -2.82
CA LEU A 44 -12.74 6.44 -3.68
C LEU A 44 -14.16 6.78 -3.23
N ASP A 45 -14.44 6.86 -1.94
CA ASP A 45 -15.75 7.30 -1.44
C ASP A 45 -15.99 8.77 -1.82
N LEU A 46 -14.97 9.63 -1.67
CA LEU A 46 -15.05 11.01 -2.11
C LEU A 46 -15.34 11.13 -3.62
N LEU A 47 -14.67 10.34 -4.46
CA LEU A 47 -14.96 10.25 -5.90
C LEU A 47 -16.39 9.77 -6.17
N SER A 48 -16.87 8.82 -5.38
CA SER A 48 -18.21 8.24 -5.54
C SER A 48 -19.32 9.25 -5.25
N VAL A 49 -19.10 10.14 -4.29
CA VAL A 49 -20.11 11.11 -3.83
C VAL A 49 -19.98 12.46 -4.54
N ARG A 50 -18.75 12.95 -4.75
CA ARG A 50 -18.49 14.31 -5.25
C ARG A 50 -17.98 14.36 -6.68
N GLY A 51 -17.67 13.22 -7.29
CA GLY A 51 -17.06 13.17 -8.62
C GLY A 51 -15.60 13.61 -8.61
N PHE A 52 -15.10 14.03 -9.78
CA PHE A 52 -13.70 14.37 -9.97
C PHE A 52 -13.30 15.68 -9.26
N ALA A 53 -12.20 15.61 -8.51
CA ALA A 53 -11.52 16.76 -7.92
C ALA A 53 -10.02 16.75 -8.28
N GLU A 54 -9.38 17.93 -8.25
CA GLU A 54 -7.96 18.06 -8.56
C GLU A 54 -7.11 17.22 -7.60
N GLY A 55 -6.09 16.53 -8.14
CA GLY A 55 -5.17 15.67 -7.36
C GLY A 55 -5.78 14.36 -6.85
N LEU A 56 -7.11 14.22 -6.82
CA LEU A 56 -7.78 13.05 -6.23
C LEU A 56 -7.52 11.77 -7.04
N VAL A 57 -7.56 11.84 -8.36
CA VAL A 57 -7.28 10.68 -9.24
C VAL A 57 -5.83 10.19 -9.11
N PRO A 58 -4.80 11.05 -9.24
CA PRO A 58 -3.42 10.63 -8.95
C PRO A 58 -3.25 10.09 -7.52
N GLY A 59 -3.92 10.67 -6.52
CA GLY A 59 -3.87 10.22 -5.13
C GLY A 59 -4.39 8.79 -4.93
N VAL A 60 -5.59 8.47 -5.44
CA VAL A 60 -6.13 7.11 -5.32
C VAL A 60 -5.32 6.09 -6.12
N MET A 61 -4.76 6.48 -7.26
CA MET A 61 -3.88 5.59 -8.02
C MET A 61 -2.56 5.33 -7.28
N LEU A 62 -1.96 6.35 -6.67
CA LEU A 62 -0.79 6.22 -5.82
C LEU A 62 -1.05 5.23 -4.67
N ASP A 63 -2.16 5.41 -3.95
CA ASP A 63 -2.51 4.58 -2.82
C ASP A 63 -2.80 3.13 -3.25
N ALA A 64 -3.45 2.92 -4.40
CA ALA A 64 -3.66 1.58 -4.96
C ALA A 64 -2.35 0.83 -5.27
N TRP A 65 -1.39 1.51 -5.90
CA TRP A 65 -0.09 0.91 -6.19
C TRP A 65 0.78 0.74 -4.94
N ALA A 66 0.67 1.64 -3.96
CA ALA A 66 1.34 1.48 -2.68
C ALA A 66 0.87 0.23 -1.92
N ILE A 67 -0.41 -0.14 -2.01
CA ILE A 67 -0.93 -1.41 -1.47
C ILE A 67 -0.29 -2.60 -2.21
N VAL A 68 -0.24 -2.57 -3.55
CA VAL A 68 0.38 -3.63 -4.36
C VAL A 68 1.84 -3.83 -3.97
N ASP A 69 2.61 -2.75 -3.85
CA ASP A 69 4.03 -2.80 -3.50
C ASP A 69 4.24 -3.32 -2.07
N SER A 70 3.45 -2.84 -1.11
CA SER A 70 3.54 -3.27 0.28
C SER A 70 3.16 -4.74 0.44
N ALA A 71 2.13 -5.19 -0.28
CA ALA A 71 1.72 -6.60 -0.35
C ALA A 71 2.83 -7.49 -0.94
N ASP A 72 3.44 -7.09 -2.06
CA ASP A 72 4.54 -7.85 -2.67
C ASP A 72 5.77 -7.91 -1.76
N ARG A 73 6.13 -6.80 -1.10
CA ARG A 73 7.21 -6.76 -0.10
C ARG A 73 6.94 -7.71 1.06
N LEU A 74 5.72 -7.68 1.62
CA LEU A 74 5.31 -8.60 2.68
C LEU A 74 5.42 -10.06 2.23
N ARG A 75 4.92 -10.38 1.03
CA ARG A 75 5.02 -11.74 0.44
C ARG A 75 6.47 -12.21 0.34
N LYS A 76 7.37 -11.34 -0.15
CA LYS A 76 8.81 -11.63 -0.28
C LYS A 76 9.48 -11.84 1.07
N LEU A 77 9.20 -10.97 2.05
CA LEU A 77 9.72 -11.13 3.41
C LEU A 77 9.28 -12.48 4.00
N LEU A 78 7.99 -12.81 3.93
CA LEU A 78 7.45 -14.08 4.44
C LEU A 78 8.10 -15.31 3.78
N SER A 79 8.53 -15.21 2.51
CA SER A 79 9.28 -16.28 1.84
C SER A 79 10.68 -16.50 2.41
N GLN A 80 11.26 -15.48 3.06
CA GLN A 80 12.58 -15.48 3.68
C GLN A 80 12.51 -15.56 5.22
N ALA A 81 11.30 -15.71 5.76
CA ALA A 81 11.08 -15.71 7.20
C ALA A 81 11.96 -16.77 7.91
N PRO A 82 12.49 -16.47 9.10
CA PRO A 82 13.25 -17.44 9.89
C PRO A 82 12.46 -18.74 10.07
N ASN A 83 13.16 -19.89 10.09
CA ASN A 83 12.54 -21.23 10.14
C ASN A 83 11.52 -21.39 11.28
N GLY A 84 11.69 -20.68 12.39
CA GLY A 84 10.71 -20.61 13.47
C GLY A 84 9.37 -20.05 13.00
N VAL A 85 9.38 -18.83 12.44
CA VAL A 85 8.18 -18.09 12.00
C VAL A 85 7.38 -18.84 10.93
N GLN A 86 8.04 -19.44 9.93
CA GLN A 86 7.33 -20.19 8.87
C GLN A 86 6.57 -21.40 9.40
N ARG A 87 7.03 -21.99 10.50
CA ARG A 87 6.42 -23.19 11.11
C ARG A 87 5.45 -22.83 12.24
N SER A 88 5.71 -21.76 12.97
CA SER A 88 4.97 -21.39 14.18
C SER A 88 3.80 -20.47 13.92
N THR A 89 3.77 -19.70 12.83
CA THR A 89 2.70 -18.73 12.55
C THR A 89 1.65 -19.34 11.62
N PRO A 90 0.41 -19.57 12.09
CA PRO A 90 -0.69 -20.04 11.24
C PRO A 90 -0.98 -19.05 10.10
N GLY A 91 -1.41 -19.55 8.95
CA GLY A 91 -1.89 -18.70 7.85
C GLY A 91 -0.83 -18.08 6.94
N VAL A 92 0.47 -18.26 7.19
CA VAL A 92 1.54 -17.72 6.31
C VAL A 92 1.37 -18.16 4.85
N ARG A 93 1.07 -19.44 4.62
CA ARG A 93 0.86 -19.98 3.26
C ARG A 93 -0.35 -19.34 2.59
N ASP A 94 -1.45 -19.24 3.32
CA ASP A 94 -2.72 -18.76 2.78
C ASP A 94 -2.63 -17.24 2.51
N LEU A 95 -1.97 -16.49 3.39
CA LEU A 95 -1.62 -15.09 3.14
C LEU A 95 -0.76 -14.97 1.87
N ARG A 96 0.34 -15.73 1.76
CA ARG A 96 1.20 -15.67 0.57
C ARG A 96 0.44 -15.91 -0.74
N ALA A 97 -0.52 -16.84 -0.73
CA ALA A 97 -1.39 -17.08 -1.88
C ALA A 97 -2.31 -15.87 -2.16
N ALA A 98 -2.88 -15.26 -1.13
CA ALA A 98 -3.71 -14.05 -1.27
C ALA A 98 -2.94 -12.83 -1.81
N LEU A 99 -1.63 -12.73 -1.55
CA LEU A 99 -0.77 -11.64 -2.04
C LEU A 99 -0.20 -11.87 -3.46
N GLU A 100 -0.39 -13.05 -4.04
CA GLU A 100 0.16 -13.39 -5.37
C GLU A 100 -0.33 -12.48 -6.52
N PRO A 101 -1.61 -12.05 -6.56
CA PRO A 101 -2.06 -11.12 -7.60
C PRO A 101 -1.32 -9.78 -7.58
N CYS A 102 -0.94 -9.28 -6.39
CA CYS A 102 -0.13 -8.07 -6.25
C CYS A 102 1.29 -8.29 -6.79
N HIS A 103 1.89 -9.45 -6.53
CA HIS A 103 3.19 -9.82 -7.11
C HIS A 103 3.15 -9.81 -8.64
N SER A 104 2.11 -10.40 -9.22
CA SER A 104 1.91 -10.44 -10.67
C SER A 104 1.79 -9.03 -11.27
N LEU A 105 0.94 -8.17 -10.70
CA LEU A 105 0.80 -6.77 -11.12
C LEU A 105 2.12 -6.00 -11.05
N ARG A 106 2.86 -6.17 -9.95
CA ARG A 106 4.14 -5.50 -9.74
C ARG A 106 5.18 -5.96 -10.76
N ASN A 107 5.22 -7.25 -11.09
CA ASN A 107 6.13 -7.75 -12.12
C ASN A 107 5.75 -7.18 -13.51
N ASP A 108 4.46 -7.16 -13.84
CA ASP A 108 3.97 -6.64 -15.12
C ASP A 108 4.41 -5.19 -15.34
N ILE A 109 4.26 -4.32 -14.33
CA ILE A 109 4.67 -2.91 -14.44
C ILE A 109 6.19 -2.71 -14.44
N GLN A 110 6.96 -3.57 -13.78
CA GLN A 110 8.42 -3.52 -13.84
C GLN A 110 8.97 -3.87 -15.23
N HIS A 111 8.25 -4.71 -15.98
CA HIS A 111 8.58 -5.06 -17.36
C HIS A 111 7.95 -4.11 -18.39
N LEU A 112 7.40 -2.98 -17.94
CA LEU A 112 6.84 -1.95 -18.82
C LEU A 112 7.92 -1.32 -19.72
N GLU A 113 9.17 -1.24 -19.24
CA GLU A 113 10.33 -0.80 -20.02
C GLU A 113 10.59 -1.80 -21.15
N GLY A 114 10.13 -1.45 -22.35
CA GLY A 114 10.21 -2.30 -23.56
C GLY A 114 8.85 -2.73 -24.14
N THR A 115 7.75 -2.58 -23.39
CA THR A 115 6.40 -3.03 -23.82
C THR A 115 5.39 -1.91 -24.00
N VAL A 116 5.73 -0.66 -23.65
CA VAL A 116 4.86 0.53 -23.80
C VAL A 116 4.21 0.63 -25.18
N ILE A 117 4.96 0.34 -26.25
CA ILE A 117 4.47 0.37 -27.64
C ILE A 117 3.41 -0.73 -27.87
N GLY A 118 3.61 -1.93 -27.31
CA GLY A 118 2.65 -3.04 -27.39
C GLY A 118 1.38 -2.77 -26.59
N HIS A 119 1.47 -2.10 -25.44
CA HIS A 119 0.31 -1.72 -24.63
C HIS A 119 -0.48 -0.56 -25.23
N ALA A 120 0.18 0.37 -25.92
CA ALA A 120 -0.49 1.43 -26.67
C ALA A 120 -1.45 0.86 -27.73
N ALA A 121 -1.09 -0.26 -28.38
CA ALA A 121 -1.96 -0.95 -29.34
C ALA A 121 -3.25 -1.52 -28.70
N ASN A 122 -3.21 -1.85 -27.41
CA ASN A 122 -4.32 -2.41 -26.65
C ASN A 122 -5.15 -1.36 -25.88
N ALA A 123 -4.81 -0.06 -26.00
CA ALA A 123 -5.50 1.04 -25.32
C ALA A 123 -5.66 0.85 -23.80
N THR A 124 -4.75 0.10 -23.17
CA THR A 124 -4.75 -0.12 -21.72
C THR A 124 -4.08 1.07 -21.03
N PRO A 125 -4.68 1.67 -19.99
CA PRO A 125 -4.01 2.71 -19.22
C PRO A 125 -2.69 2.21 -18.64
N THR A 126 -1.64 3.03 -18.69
CA THR A 126 -0.31 2.70 -18.15
C THR A 126 -0.35 2.30 -16.68
N TRP A 127 -1.24 2.90 -15.89
CA TRP A 127 -1.35 2.62 -14.46
C TRP A 127 -2.51 1.67 -14.11
N GLY A 128 -3.16 1.10 -15.13
CA GLY A 128 -4.36 0.29 -14.95
C GLY A 128 -5.61 1.10 -14.67
N GLY A 129 -6.67 0.42 -14.22
CA GLY A 129 -7.94 1.01 -13.80
C GLY A 129 -8.42 0.44 -12.47
N LEU A 130 -9.11 1.26 -11.70
CA LEU A 130 -9.75 0.87 -10.45
C LEU A 130 -11.23 0.59 -10.68
N SER A 131 -11.77 -0.41 -9.98
CA SER A 131 -13.21 -0.63 -9.90
C SER A 131 -13.59 -1.01 -8.46
N TRP A 132 -14.72 -0.50 -7.99
CA TRP A 132 -15.18 -0.72 -6.60
C TRP A 132 -16.71 -0.70 -6.52
N LEU A 133 -17.23 -1.18 -5.39
CA LEU A 133 -18.65 -1.19 -5.08
C LEU A 133 -18.92 -0.33 -3.86
N ARG A 134 -20.08 0.33 -3.84
CA ARG A 134 -20.57 1.13 -2.71
C ARG A 134 -22.00 0.76 -2.36
N LEU A 135 -22.26 0.54 -1.08
CA LEU A 135 -23.61 0.40 -0.53
C LEU A 135 -24.26 1.78 -0.44
N VAL A 136 -25.41 1.93 -1.10
CA VAL A 136 -26.19 3.17 -1.09
C VAL A 136 -27.32 3.11 -0.07
N ALA A 137 -27.97 1.96 0.04
CA ALA A 137 -29.01 1.73 1.03
C ALA A 137 -28.43 1.01 2.26
N GLU A 138 -28.83 1.44 3.46
CA GLU A 138 -28.36 0.86 4.73
C GLU A 138 -28.76 -0.62 4.90
N ASP A 139 -29.87 -1.02 4.28
CA ASP A 139 -30.34 -2.42 4.26
C ASP A 139 -29.56 -3.31 3.27
N GLY A 140 -28.59 -2.74 2.55
CA GLY A 140 -27.78 -3.43 1.55
C GLY A 140 -28.52 -3.77 0.25
N SER A 141 -29.75 -3.29 0.06
CA SER A 141 -30.57 -3.58 -1.12
C SER A 141 -30.06 -2.90 -2.40
N LEU A 142 -29.30 -1.82 -2.26
CA LEU A 142 -28.80 -1.03 -3.38
C LEU A 142 -27.27 -0.89 -3.35
N VAL A 143 -26.63 -1.42 -4.39
CA VAL A 143 -25.19 -1.34 -4.64
C VAL A 143 -24.93 -0.52 -5.90
N GLN A 144 -24.01 0.43 -5.83
CA GLN A 144 -23.47 1.15 -6.98
C GLN A 144 -22.07 0.62 -7.33
N GLY A 145 -21.82 0.40 -8.62
CA GLY A 145 -20.51 0.05 -9.14
C GLY A 145 -19.86 1.23 -9.82
N PHE A 146 -18.56 1.41 -9.57
CA PHE A 146 -17.76 2.50 -10.10
C PHE A 146 -16.52 1.96 -10.80
N SER A 147 -16.08 2.66 -11.85
CA SER A 147 -14.81 2.40 -12.52
C SER A 147 -14.08 3.71 -12.80
N LEU A 148 -12.79 3.74 -12.44
CA LEU A 148 -11.87 4.83 -12.74
C LEU A 148 -10.79 4.32 -13.69
N ILE A 149 -10.73 4.93 -14.87
CA ILE A 149 -9.78 4.58 -15.93
C ILE A 149 -8.99 5.85 -16.26
N PRO A 150 -7.80 6.05 -15.67
CA PRO A 150 -7.00 7.24 -15.92
C PRO A 150 -6.53 7.31 -17.38
N GLY A 151 -6.59 8.49 -17.99
CA GLY A 151 -6.09 8.77 -19.34
C GLY A 151 -7.17 8.88 -20.41
N GLY A 152 -6.73 9.14 -21.65
CA GLY A 152 -7.63 9.29 -22.79
C GLY A 152 -8.20 7.94 -23.23
N ILE A 153 -9.45 7.66 -22.88
CA ILE A 153 -10.15 6.44 -23.29
C ILE A 153 -10.28 6.44 -24.82
N ARG A 154 -9.41 5.68 -25.51
CA ARG A 154 -9.55 5.45 -26.96
C ARG A 154 -10.36 4.19 -27.26
N ARG A 155 -10.34 3.19 -26.37
CA ARG A 155 -11.20 1.98 -26.38
C ARG A 155 -11.40 1.47 -24.95
N LEU A 156 -12.59 0.97 -24.62
CA LEU A 156 -12.92 0.35 -23.32
C LEU A 156 -12.38 -1.09 -23.15
N ARG A 157 -11.66 -1.62 -24.15
CA ARG A 157 -10.99 -2.93 -24.03
C ARG A 157 -9.82 -2.78 -23.05
N GLY A 158 -10.02 -3.18 -21.80
CA GLY A 158 -9.01 -3.08 -20.74
C GLY A 158 -9.46 -2.32 -19.49
N ALA A 159 -10.72 -1.88 -19.42
CA ALA A 159 -11.32 -1.19 -18.27
C ALA A 159 -11.34 -1.97 -16.93
N GLY A 160 -10.81 -3.21 -16.91
CA GLY A 160 -11.04 -4.15 -15.82
C GLY A 160 -12.46 -4.72 -15.84
N LYS A 161 -12.65 -5.84 -15.14
CA LYS A 161 -13.98 -6.39 -14.91
C LYS A 161 -14.57 -5.70 -13.69
N MET A 162 -15.80 -5.22 -13.80
CA MET A 162 -16.53 -4.74 -12.61
C MET A 162 -16.68 -5.91 -11.62
N PRO A 163 -16.36 -5.72 -10.34
CA PRO A 163 -16.66 -6.71 -9.31
C PRO A 163 -18.16 -7.06 -9.31
N VAL A 164 -18.45 -8.36 -9.26
CA VAL A 164 -19.84 -8.85 -9.18
C VAL A 164 -20.26 -8.86 -7.71
N PRO A 165 -21.32 -8.11 -7.31
CA PRO A 165 -21.76 -8.04 -5.92
C PRO A 165 -22.41 -9.33 -5.42
N MET A 166 -22.94 -10.15 -6.32
CA MET A 166 -23.79 -11.28 -5.98
C MET A 166 -23.03 -12.36 -5.18
N GLY A 167 -23.55 -12.68 -3.99
CA GLY A 167 -22.96 -13.70 -3.10
C GLY A 167 -21.73 -13.22 -2.32
N ARG A 168 -21.41 -11.93 -2.34
CA ARG A 168 -20.31 -11.35 -1.57
C ARG A 168 -20.82 -10.50 -0.42
N SER A 169 -20.16 -10.59 0.73
CA SER A 169 -20.40 -9.70 1.86
C SER A 169 -19.57 -8.44 1.72
N PHE A 170 -20.15 -7.32 2.17
CA PHE A 170 -19.44 -6.05 2.33
C PHE A 170 -18.88 -5.98 3.75
N GLY A 171 -17.58 -5.67 3.87
CA GLY A 171 -16.95 -5.33 5.14
C GLY A 171 -17.20 -3.89 5.55
N HIS A 172 -17.43 -2.99 4.58
CA HIS A 172 -17.65 -1.56 4.79
C HIS A 172 -18.62 -0.99 3.73
N GLN A 173 -19.01 0.28 3.89
CA GLN A 173 -19.87 0.97 2.91
C GLN A 173 -19.27 0.98 1.50
N LEU A 174 -17.95 1.05 1.39
CA LEU A 174 -17.19 0.89 0.15
C LEU A 174 -16.31 -0.36 0.27
N ASP A 175 -16.44 -1.29 -0.66
CA ASP A 175 -15.71 -2.56 -0.65
C ASP A 175 -15.49 -3.09 -2.08
N HIS A 176 -14.87 -4.25 -2.18
CA HIS A 176 -14.55 -4.95 -3.41
C HIS A 176 -13.72 -4.08 -4.37
N VAL A 177 -12.78 -3.34 -3.80
CA VAL A 177 -11.84 -2.52 -4.56
C VAL A 177 -10.91 -3.46 -5.33
N THR A 178 -10.81 -3.23 -6.63
CA THR A 178 -9.97 -3.99 -7.55
C THR A 178 -9.11 -3.07 -8.38
N LEU A 179 -7.86 -3.47 -8.60
CA LEU A 179 -6.95 -2.86 -9.56
C LEU A 179 -6.74 -3.84 -10.71
N THR A 180 -6.97 -3.40 -11.94
CA THR A 180 -6.66 -4.17 -13.14
C THR A 180 -5.64 -3.44 -13.98
N ALA A 181 -4.52 -4.11 -14.28
CA ALA A 181 -3.49 -3.61 -15.19
C ALA A 181 -2.90 -4.80 -15.96
N TYR A 182 -2.55 -4.59 -17.23
CA TYR A 182 -1.82 -5.58 -18.03
C TYR A 182 -2.46 -6.99 -18.15
N GLY A 183 -3.78 -7.08 -17.98
CA GLY A 183 -4.51 -8.37 -18.00
C GLY A 183 -4.57 -9.08 -16.63
N THR A 184 -3.89 -8.54 -15.64
CA THR A 184 -3.90 -9.01 -14.25
C THR A 184 -4.87 -8.17 -13.43
N THR A 185 -5.64 -8.82 -12.55
CA THR A 185 -6.55 -8.14 -11.60
C THR A 185 -6.23 -8.59 -10.18
N ALA A 186 -6.05 -7.64 -9.26
CA ALA A 186 -5.94 -7.90 -7.82
C ALA A 186 -7.13 -7.26 -7.09
N SER A 187 -7.73 -7.97 -6.13
CA SER A 187 -8.66 -7.37 -5.18
C SER A 187 -7.87 -6.81 -3.99
N LEU A 188 -7.83 -5.49 -3.90
CA LEU A 188 -7.13 -4.77 -2.84
C LEU A 188 -7.86 -4.96 -1.50
N SER A 189 -9.19 -5.09 -1.52
CA SER A 189 -9.99 -5.40 -0.34
C SER A 189 -9.73 -6.82 0.19
N ASP A 190 -9.60 -7.82 -0.69
CA ASP A 190 -9.28 -9.18 -0.26
C ASP A 190 -7.85 -9.28 0.28
N VAL A 191 -6.91 -8.56 -0.33
CA VAL A 191 -5.53 -8.43 0.16
C VAL A 191 -5.51 -7.80 1.55
N PHE A 192 -6.22 -6.69 1.75
CA PHE A 192 -6.30 -6.02 3.06
C PHE A 192 -6.88 -6.95 4.13
N ARG A 193 -8.00 -7.64 3.84
CA ARG A 193 -8.60 -8.62 4.76
C ARG A 193 -7.69 -9.79 5.07
N ALA A 194 -6.97 -10.31 4.08
CA ALA A 194 -6.03 -11.40 4.30
C ALA A 194 -4.88 -11.00 5.23
N VAL A 195 -4.35 -9.77 5.06
CA VAL A 195 -3.34 -9.22 5.97
C VAL A 195 -3.92 -9.03 7.37
N GLU A 196 -5.13 -8.49 7.49
CA GLU A 196 -5.79 -8.30 8.78
C GLU A 196 -5.98 -9.62 9.54
N VAL A 197 -6.48 -10.67 8.87
CA VAL A 197 -6.64 -12.00 9.47
C VAL A 197 -5.30 -12.62 9.87
N PHE A 198 -4.22 -12.30 9.16
CA PHE A 198 -2.88 -12.80 9.45
C PHE A 198 -2.18 -12.09 10.63
N VAL A 199 -2.49 -10.81 10.87
CA VAL A 199 -1.85 -10.01 11.91
C VAL A 199 -2.09 -10.59 13.30
N ASP A 200 -3.32 -10.98 13.63
CA ASP A 200 -3.64 -11.44 15.00
C ASP A 200 -2.86 -12.70 15.41
N PRO A 201 -2.79 -13.78 14.59
CA PRO A 201 -1.93 -14.93 14.90
C PRO A 201 -0.45 -14.58 14.96
N LEU A 202 0.03 -13.67 14.11
CA LEU A 202 1.43 -13.23 14.12
C LEU A 202 1.75 -12.53 15.44
N GLU A 203 0.99 -11.51 15.83
CA GLU A 203 1.22 -10.77 17.06
C GLU A 203 1.17 -11.67 18.29
N ARG A 204 0.21 -12.61 18.34
CA ARG A 204 0.14 -13.59 19.43
C ARG A 204 1.39 -14.46 19.51
N THR A 205 1.83 -15.00 18.37
CA THR A 205 3.02 -15.85 18.30
C THR A 205 4.27 -15.10 18.76
N LEU A 206 4.41 -13.83 18.37
CA LEU A 206 5.54 -12.99 18.75
C LEU A 206 5.47 -12.58 20.23
N ALA A 207 4.29 -12.21 20.72
CA ALA A 207 4.07 -11.87 22.12
C ALA A 207 4.48 -13.02 23.03
N GLU A 208 4.08 -14.26 22.69
CA GLU A 208 4.47 -15.48 23.41
C GLU A 208 5.98 -15.76 23.31
N ALA A 209 6.56 -15.62 22.12
CA ALA A 209 7.99 -15.89 21.89
C ALA A 209 8.92 -14.88 22.58
N TRP A 210 8.43 -13.67 22.87
CA TRP A 210 9.22 -12.57 23.42
C TRP A 210 8.89 -12.25 24.89
N ILE A 211 8.10 -13.09 25.56
CA ILE A 211 7.86 -12.98 27.01
C ILE A 211 9.19 -12.91 27.77
N GLY A 212 9.36 -11.84 28.56
CA GLY A 212 10.52 -11.66 29.45
C GLY A 212 11.81 -11.22 28.75
N LYS A 213 11.79 -11.00 27.43
CA LYS A 213 12.96 -10.47 26.71
C LYS A 213 13.10 -8.95 26.90
N PRO A 214 14.34 -8.41 26.93
CA PRO A 214 14.54 -6.97 27.03
C PRO A 214 14.00 -6.29 25.78
N VAL A 215 13.16 -5.28 25.95
CA VAL A 215 12.52 -4.55 24.84
C VAL A 215 13.44 -3.41 24.38
N GLY A 216 13.63 -3.30 23.06
CA GLY A 216 14.25 -2.15 22.41
C GLY A 216 13.21 -1.24 21.75
N GLY A 217 13.55 0.06 21.62
CA GLY A 217 12.80 0.97 20.74
C GLY A 217 13.08 0.63 19.27
N SER A 218 12.06 0.76 18.42
CA SER A 218 12.15 0.39 17.00
C SER A 218 12.47 1.57 16.06
N ASP A 219 12.07 2.79 16.42
CA ASP A 219 12.27 3.98 15.59
C ASP A 219 13.12 5.05 16.31
N LEU A 220 14.03 5.68 15.57
CA LEU A 220 14.82 6.83 16.03
C LEU A 220 14.59 8.02 15.09
N LEU A 221 14.00 9.09 15.60
CA LEU A 221 13.99 10.40 14.95
C LEU A 221 15.06 11.28 15.61
N ALA A 222 16.09 11.64 14.85
CA ALA A 222 17.13 12.56 15.29
C ALA A 222 16.99 13.89 14.55
N THR A 223 16.88 14.98 15.31
CA THR A 223 16.86 16.35 14.78
C THR A 223 18.17 17.02 15.14
N ILE A 224 18.82 17.64 14.16
CA ILE A 224 20.02 18.46 14.35
C ILE A 224 19.69 19.86 13.86
N GLU A 225 19.81 20.84 14.75
CA GLU A 225 19.62 22.26 14.43
C GLU A 225 21.00 22.92 14.32
N PHE A 226 21.19 23.75 13.31
CA PHE A 226 22.39 24.54 13.11
C PHE A 226 22.04 26.02 13.19
N GLU A 227 22.84 26.79 13.92
CA GLU A 227 22.80 28.25 13.87
C GLU A 227 23.71 28.72 12.75
N LEU A 228 23.16 29.49 11.81
CA LEU A 228 23.93 30.09 10.72
C LEU A 228 24.34 31.50 11.15
N GLU A 229 25.64 31.72 11.38
CA GLU A 229 26.18 33.07 11.43
C GLU A 229 26.11 33.66 10.02
N VAL A 230 25.21 34.62 9.82
CA VAL A 230 25.17 35.42 8.61
C VAL A 230 26.26 36.48 8.76
N ASP A 231 27.36 36.32 8.02
CA ASP A 231 28.40 37.33 7.95
C ASP A 231 27.82 38.62 7.35
N PRO A 232 27.70 39.71 8.13
CA PRO A 232 27.11 40.96 7.67
C PRO A 232 27.95 41.64 6.58
N GLU A 233 29.22 41.24 6.37
CA GLU A 233 30.07 41.80 5.31
C GLU A 233 29.79 41.19 3.92
N SER A 234 29.09 40.05 3.86
CA SER A 234 28.79 39.36 2.58
C SER A 234 27.61 39.95 1.78
N THR A 235 26.80 40.83 2.38
CA THR A 235 25.69 41.53 1.71
C THR A 235 26.04 42.94 1.23
N GLY A 236 27.28 43.40 1.43
CA GLY A 236 27.72 44.76 1.13
C GLY A 236 28.85 44.86 0.12
N ALA A 237 28.67 44.41 -1.14
CA ALA A 237 29.57 44.82 -2.23
C ALA A 237 28.88 44.73 -3.60
N GLY A 238 28.26 45.82 -4.03
CA GLY A 238 27.68 45.90 -5.37
C GLY A 238 27.12 47.24 -5.81
N GLU A 239 27.32 48.35 -5.09
CA GLU A 239 26.96 49.68 -5.61
C GLU A 239 28.12 50.66 -5.38
N GLY A 240 28.89 50.88 -6.43
CA GLY A 240 29.86 51.96 -6.49
C GLY A 240 31.01 51.70 -7.45
N GLN A 241 30.83 52.06 -8.72
CA GLN A 241 31.63 53.07 -9.43
C GLN A 241 31.57 52.86 -10.94
N GLY A 242 30.94 53.84 -11.60
CA GLY A 242 31.00 54.04 -13.04
C GLY A 242 30.74 55.53 -13.31
N ASP A 243 31.68 56.37 -12.90
CA ASP A 243 31.82 57.72 -13.46
C ASP A 243 32.60 57.61 -14.78
N GLY A 244 32.03 58.21 -15.83
CA GLY A 244 32.59 58.33 -17.17
C GLY A 244 31.62 59.03 -18.11
#